data_AF-A0A0G0U2F1-F1
#
_entry.id   AF-A0A0G0U2F1-F1
#
_cell.length_a   1.000
_cell.length_b   1.000
_cell.length_c   1.000
_cell.angle_alpha   90.00
_cell.angle_beta   90.00
_cell.angle_gamma   90.00
#
_symmetry.space_group_name_H-M   'P 1'
#
loop_
_entity.id
_entity.type
_entity.pdbx_description
1 polymer ?
#
loop_
_entity_poly.entity_id
_entity_poly.type
_entity_poly.pdbx_seq_one_letter_code
_entity_poly.pdbx_strand_id
1 'polypeptide(L)'
;MAERNFGELISNNQSDGKLVCVGYDPDLDKLPPYMFTHVRGTLPDLPHQLDYSARSQRTCVFHDFLRPIIDATHPYVCTIKPNIAFYEHSEEGESTLNSIILYTNKEYPHIPIIGDVKRADIGNTNKGYAEMAFDRYGFDAITVNPYFGHDTA
;
A
#
# COMPACT_ATOMS: atom_id res chain seq x y z
N MET A 1 -18.47 -8.65 1.59
CA MET A 1 -17.60 -8.56 0.40
C MET A 1 -17.29 -9.98 -0.02
N ALA A 2 -17.27 -10.29 -1.31
CA ALA A 2 -16.87 -11.63 -1.76
C ALA A 2 -15.43 -11.90 -1.30
N GLU A 3 -15.17 -13.12 -0.84
CA GLU A 3 -13.84 -13.58 -0.46
C GLU A 3 -12.91 -13.47 -1.68
N ARG A 4 -11.79 -12.75 -1.54
CA ARG A 4 -10.82 -12.54 -2.62
C ARG A 4 -9.84 -13.70 -2.62
N ASN A 5 -9.74 -14.42 -3.73
CA ASN A 5 -8.76 -15.49 -3.87
C ASN A 5 -7.48 -14.93 -4.53
N PHE A 6 -6.40 -14.84 -3.77
CA PHE A 6 -5.10 -14.34 -4.26
C PHE A 6 -4.58 -15.11 -5.48
N GLY A 7 -4.69 -16.45 -5.46
CA GLY A 7 -4.18 -17.31 -6.53
C GLY A 7 -4.92 -17.09 -7.85
N GLU A 8 -6.24 -16.94 -7.80
CA GLU A 8 -7.07 -16.62 -8.98
C GLU A 8 -6.76 -15.22 -9.51
N LEU A 9 -6.67 -14.21 -8.63
CA LEU A 9 -6.36 -12.83 -9.02
C LEU A 9 -5.02 -12.72 -9.74
N ILE A 10 -3.97 -13.33 -9.17
CA ILE A 10 -2.64 -13.36 -9.80
C ILE A 10 -2.68 -14.10 -11.13
N SER A 11 -3.31 -15.28 -11.18
CA SER A 11 -3.37 -16.10 -12.40
C SER A 11 -4.08 -15.37 -13.53
N ASN A 12 -5.20 -14.69 -13.22
CA ASN A 12 -5.94 -13.88 -14.19
C ASN A 12 -5.06 -12.74 -14.73
N ASN A 13 -4.43 -11.96 -13.86
CA ASN A 13 -3.57 -10.86 -14.29
C ASN A 13 -2.36 -11.35 -15.11
N GLN A 14 -1.77 -12.49 -14.76
CA GLN A 14 -0.67 -13.10 -15.52
C GLN A 14 -1.12 -13.59 -16.89
N SER A 15 -2.34 -14.13 -17.00
CA SER A 15 -2.92 -14.55 -18.29
C SER A 15 -3.18 -13.36 -19.22
N ASP A 16 -3.44 -12.18 -18.66
CA ASP A 16 -3.53 -10.89 -19.37
C ASP A 16 -2.14 -10.29 -19.72
N GLY A 17 -1.05 -11.01 -19.46
CA GLY A 17 0.32 -10.57 -19.73
C GLY A 17 0.91 -9.59 -18.71
N LYS A 18 0.22 -9.34 -17.60
CA LYS A 18 0.72 -8.46 -16.53
C LYS A 18 1.62 -9.27 -15.59
N LEU A 19 2.90 -8.90 -15.51
CA LEU A 19 3.90 -9.59 -14.68
C LEU A 19 4.53 -8.69 -13.62
N VAL A 20 4.27 -7.38 -13.67
CA VAL A 20 4.95 -6.40 -12.82
C VAL A 20 4.32 -6.37 -11.43
N CYS A 21 5.16 -6.48 -10.41
CA CYS A 21 4.82 -6.18 -9.01
C CYS A 21 5.41 -4.81 -8.65
N VAL A 22 4.57 -3.86 -8.23
CA VAL A 22 5.04 -2.51 -7.86
C VAL A 22 5.06 -2.36 -6.35
N GLY A 23 6.21 -1.92 -5.82
CA GLY A 23 6.35 -1.54 -4.42
C GLY A 23 5.80 -0.14 -4.18
N TYR A 24 4.91 0.00 -3.20
CA TYR A 24 4.39 1.28 -2.75
C TYR A 24 5.02 1.60 -1.40
N ASP A 25 6.22 2.14 -1.45
CA ASP A 25 7.12 2.29 -0.31
C ASP A 25 7.57 3.76 -0.21
N PRO A 26 6.71 4.66 0.30
CA PRO A 26 7.00 6.09 0.33
C PRO A 26 8.10 6.40 1.37
N ASP A 27 9.34 6.52 0.89
CA ASP A 27 10.44 7.04 1.70
C ASP A 27 10.27 8.55 1.91
N LEU A 28 9.80 8.94 3.10
CA LEU A 28 9.45 10.33 3.41
C LEU A 28 10.62 11.31 3.24
N ASP A 29 11.86 10.85 3.44
CA ASP A 29 13.06 11.67 3.29
C ASP A 29 13.42 11.93 1.82
N LYS A 30 12.90 11.11 0.91
CA LYS A 30 13.10 11.25 -0.54
C LYS A 30 11.93 11.95 -1.23
N LEU A 31 10.82 12.16 -0.54
CA LEU A 31 9.69 12.87 -1.10
C LEU A 31 10.01 14.35 -1.27
N PRO A 32 9.55 14.99 -2.36
CA PRO A 32 9.82 16.39 -2.59
C PRO A 32 9.34 17.26 -1.41
N PRO A 33 10.20 18.14 -0.84
CA PRO A 33 9.85 18.92 0.33
C PRO A 33 8.59 19.77 0.16
N TYR A 34 8.27 20.18 -1.07
CA TYR A 34 7.07 20.97 -1.37
C TYR A 34 5.76 20.25 -1.01
N MET A 35 5.77 18.91 -0.93
CA MET A 35 4.61 18.12 -0.51
C MET A 35 4.25 18.36 0.97
N PHE A 36 5.21 18.73 1.79
CA PHE A 36 5.04 18.91 3.24
C PHE A 36 5.06 20.37 3.67
N THR A 37 5.55 21.27 2.81
CA THR A 37 5.51 22.71 3.09
C THR A 37 4.13 23.26 2.79
N HIS A 38 3.58 24.00 3.76
CA HIS A 38 2.43 24.86 3.56
C HIS A 38 2.76 25.95 2.54
N VAL A 39 2.47 25.72 1.26
CA VAL A 39 2.59 26.78 0.26
C VAL A 39 1.38 27.71 0.43
N ARG A 40 1.59 28.88 1.04
CA ARG A 40 0.66 30.01 0.84
C ARG A 40 0.87 30.54 -0.57
N GLY A 41 0.05 30.08 -1.51
CA GLY A 41 0.03 30.57 -2.89
C GLY A 41 -0.24 29.47 -3.91
N THR A 42 -0.57 29.88 -5.13
CA THR A 42 -0.75 28.98 -6.28
C THR A 42 0.61 28.60 -6.86
N LEU A 43 0.98 27.33 -6.79
CA LEU A 43 2.07 26.80 -7.62
C LEU A 43 1.56 26.73 -9.09
N PRO A 44 2.27 27.29 -10.08
CA PRO A 44 1.73 27.50 -11.43
C PRO A 44 1.35 26.22 -12.19
N ASP A 45 1.94 25.07 -11.83
CA ASP A 45 1.92 23.87 -12.68
C ASP A 45 1.38 22.60 -11.99
N LEU A 46 0.72 22.70 -10.84
CA LEU A 46 0.08 21.55 -10.21
C LEU A 46 -1.34 21.34 -10.74
N PRO A 47 -1.71 20.11 -11.14
CA PRO A 47 -3.08 19.82 -11.54
C PRO A 47 -3.97 19.91 -10.31
N HIS A 48 -4.99 20.76 -10.41
CA HIS A 48 -6.00 21.11 -9.40
C HIS A 48 -5.59 22.21 -8.41
N GLN A 49 -6.40 23.29 -8.41
CA GLN A 49 -6.43 24.35 -7.40
C GLN A 49 -6.83 23.74 -6.03
N LEU A 50 -5.87 23.20 -5.30
CA LEU A 50 -6.09 22.67 -3.95
C LEU A 50 -5.44 23.60 -2.92
N ASP A 51 -6.14 23.88 -1.82
CA ASP A 51 -5.65 24.70 -0.71
C ASP A 51 -4.60 23.90 0.10
N TYR A 52 -3.34 24.29 -0.03
CA TYR A 52 -2.19 23.63 0.62
C TYR A 52 -1.96 24.08 2.07
N SER A 53 -2.79 24.98 2.62
CA SER A 53 -2.48 25.65 3.88
C SER A 53 -2.78 24.85 5.15
N ALA A 54 -3.27 23.61 5.07
CA ALA A 54 -3.51 22.75 6.25
C ALA A 54 -3.62 21.23 5.97
N ARG A 55 -2.78 20.64 5.10
CA ARG A 55 -2.86 19.20 4.79
C ARG A 55 -1.98 18.36 5.73
N SER A 56 -2.54 17.26 6.24
CA SER A 56 -1.80 16.29 7.07
C SER A 56 -0.77 15.51 6.23
N GLN A 57 0.24 14.92 6.87
CA GLN A 57 1.28 14.15 6.16
C GLN A 57 0.66 13.04 5.28
N ARG A 58 -0.28 12.27 5.84
CA ARG A 58 -1.07 11.25 5.12
C ARG A 58 -1.74 11.83 3.89
N THR A 59 -2.38 13.00 4.05
CA THR A 59 -3.15 13.60 2.96
C THR A 59 -2.24 13.93 1.79
N CYS A 60 -1.03 14.42 2.03
CA CYS A 60 -0.05 14.70 0.98
C CYS A 60 0.53 13.40 0.39
N VAL A 61 1.00 12.48 1.23
CA VAL A 61 1.63 11.22 0.77
C VAL A 61 0.65 10.38 -0.06
N PHE A 62 -0.59 10.22 0.39
CA PHE A 62 -1.57 9.45 -0.36
C PHE A 62 -2.03 10.16 -1.63
N HIS A 63 -2.57 11.38 -1.54
CA HIS A 63 -3.23 12.01 -2.69
C HIS A 63 -2.26 12.57 -3.73
N ASP A 64 -1.10 13.07 -3.31
CA ASP A 64 -0.19 13.79 -4.21
C ASP A 64 0.93 12.89 -4.74
N PHE A 65 1.15 11.72 -4.13
CA PHE A 65 2.21 10.81 -4.52
C PHE A 65 1.70 9.40 -4.84
N LEU A 66 1.14 8.68 -3.87
CA LEU A 66 0.80 7.26 -4.06
C LEU A 66 -0.39 7.07 -5.01
N ARG A 67 -1.46 7.84 -4.86
CA ARG A 67 -2.63 7.73 -5.74
C ARG A 67 -2.29 7.97 -7.22
N PRO A 68 -1.58 9.05 -7.61
CA PRO A 68 -1.14 9.23 -8.99
C PRO A 68 -0.30 8.05 -9.52
N ILE A 69 0.55 7.45 -8.68
CA ILE A 69 1.32 6.26 -9.06
C ILE A 69 0.39 5.06 -9.28
N ILE A 70 -0.58 4.83 -8.39
CA ILE A 70 -1.59 3.77 -8.57
C ILE A 70 -2.35 3.98 -9.89
N ASP A 71 -2.86 5.18 -10.12
CA ASP A 71 -3.64 5.53 -11.30
C ASP A 71 -2.82 5.40 -12.60
N ALA A 72 -1.52 5.70 -12.56
CA ALA A 72 -0.63 5.56 -13.71
C ALA A 72 -0.21 4.11 -13.98
N THR A 73 -0.13 3.28 -12.94
CA THR A 73 0.46 1.92 -13.04
C THR A 73 -0.59 0.82 -13.14
N HIS A 74 -1.83 1.03 -12.66
CA HIS A 74 -2.88 0.00 -12.65
C HIS A 74 -3.09 -0.77 -13.97
N PRO A 75 -2.90 -0.19 -15.18
CA PRO A 75 -3.09 -0.95 -16.42
C PRO A 75 -2.04 -2.07 -16.61
N TYR A 76 -0.87 -1.94 -15.98
CA TYR A 76 0.32 -2.76 -16.26
C TYR A 76 0.68 -3.73 -15.13
N VAL A 77 0.19 -3.49 -13.91
CA VAL A 77 0.60 -4.24 -12.73
C VAL A 77 -0.18 -5.54 -12.57
N CYS A 78 0.53 -6.59 -12.21
CA CYS A 78 -0.03 -7.85 -11.77
C CYS A 78 -0.51 -7.76 -10.32
N THR A 79 0.24 -7.04 -9.50
CA THR A 79 0.02 -6.91 -8.05
C THR A 79 0.77 -5.69 -7.51
N ILE A 80 0.36 -5.22 -6.34
CA ILE A 80 1.07 -4.18 -5.59
C ILE A 80 1.58 -4.77 -4.28
N LYS A 81 2.70 -4.25 -3.79
CA LYS A 81 3.37 -4.78 -2.60
C LYS A 81 3.86 -3.68 -1.67
N PRO A 82 2.99 -3.05 -0.85
CA PRO A 82 3.40 -2.11 0.17
C PRO A 82 4.21 -2.81 1.27
N ASN A 83 5.37 -2.26 1.62
CA ASN A 83 6.18 -2.69 2.75
C ASN A 83 5.82 -1.89 4.00
N ILE A 84 5.32 -2.59 5.02
CA ILE A 84 4.75 -2.00 6.24
C ILE A 84 5.76 -1.12 6.99
N ALA A 85 7.07 -1.34 6.83
CA ALA A 85 8.09 -0.55 7.50
C ALA A 85 8.05 0.93 7.12
N PHE A 86 7.66 1.27 5.88
CA PHE A 86 7.49 2.66 5.40
C PHE A 86 6.23 3.34 5.95
N TYR A 87 5.38 2.61 6.66
CA TYR A 87 4.12 3.09 7.21
C TYR A 87 4.11 3.07 8.73
N GLU A 88 4.63 2.01 9.35
CA GLU A 88 4.64 1.88 10.81
C GLU A 88 5.58 2.88 11.51
N HIS A 89 6.55 3.46 10.79
CA HIS A 89 7.51 4.40 11.37
C HIS A 89 6.94 5.82 11.57
N SER A 90 5.74 6.14 11.03
CA SER A 90 5.13 7.47 11.14
C SER A 90 3.74 7.41 11.75
N GLU A 91 3.36 8.47 12.46
CA GLU A 91 2.07 8.56 13.16
C GLU A 91 0.88 8.41 12.21
N GLU A 92 0.98 8.97 10.99
CA GLU A 92 -0.09 8.90 10.00
C GLU A 92 0.12 7.79 8.95
N GLY A 93 1.18 7.00 9.05
CA GLY A 93 1.53 6.01 8.04
C GLY A 93 0.54 4.85 7.98
N GLU A 94 0.02 4.39 9.12
CA GLU A 94 -1.04 3.37 9.15
C GLU A 94 -2.29 3.82 8.37
N SER A 95 -2.69 5.08 8.57
CA SER A 95 -3.84 5.66 7.86
C SER A 95 -3.55 5.83 6.37
N THR A 96 -2.30 6.06 5.99
CA THR A 96 -1.86 6.11 4.59
C THR A 96 -1.95 4.74 3.94
N LEU A 97 -1.44 3.68 4.60
CA LEU A 97 -1.53 2.30 4.15
C LEU A 97 -2.99 1.87 3.93
N ASN A 98 -3.87 2.16 4.90
CA ASN A 98 -5.30 1.89 4.76
C ASN A 98 -5.92 2.63 3.56
N SER A 99 -5.47 3.85 3.25
CA SER A 99 -5.98 4.61 2.11
C SER A 99 -5.61 3.95 0.78
N ILE A 100 -4.39 3.42 0.65
CA ILE A 100 -3.94 2.66 -0.53
C ILE A 100 -4.77 1.40 -0.72
N ILE A 101 -4.95 0.63 0.35
CA ILE A 101 -5.69 -0.63 0.32
C ILE A 101 -7.14 -0.39 -0.09
N LEU A 102 -7.82 0.52 0.59
CA LEU A 102 -9.22 0.85 0.32
C LEU A 102 -9.42 1.39 -1.10
N TYR A 103 -8.52 2.28 -1.54
CA TYR A 103 -8.59 2.84 -2.88
C TYR A 103 -8.36 1.79 -3.97
N THR A 104 -7.32 0.96 -3.81
CA THR A 104 -6.99 -0.10 -4.78
C THR A 104 -8.11 -1.13 -4.86
N ASN A 105 -8.62 -1.60 -3.71
CA ASN A 105 -9.73 -2.57 -3.68
C ASN A 105 -11.02 -2.00 -4.29
N LYS A 106 -11.26 -0.70 -4.17
CA LYS A 106 -12.45 -0.03 -4.70
C LYS A 106 -12.36 0.23 -6.20
N GLU A 107 -11.28 0.85 -6.66
CA GLU A 107 -11.15 1.31 -8.05
C GLU A 107 -10.55 0.24 -8.96
N TYR A 108 -9.70 -0.63 -8.42
CA TYR A 108 -8.96 -1.65 -9.17
C TYR A 108 -9.06 -3.04 -8.50
N PRO A 109 -10.28 -3.58 -8.29
CA PRO A 109 -10.50 -4.81 -7.53
C PRO A 109 -9.81 -6.05 -8.11
N HIS A 110 -9.35 -6.01 -9.37
CA HIS A 110 -8.60 -7.10 -9.99
C HIS A 110 -7.12 -7.14 -9.56
N ILE A 111 -6.61 -6.10 -8.89
CA ILE A 111 -5.22 -6.04 -8.44
C ILE A 111 -5.14 -6.64 -7.04
N PRO A 112 -4.44 -7.77 -6.84
CA PRO A 112 -4.16 -8.30 -5.52
C PRO A 112 -3.10 -7.47 -4.79
N ILE A 113 -3.20 -7.39 -3.46
CA ILE A 113 -2.30 -6.64 -2.59
C ILE A 113 -1.51 -7.59 -1.71
N ILE A 114 -0.18 -7.55 -1.83
CA ILE A 114 0.73 -8.33 -1.00
C ILE A 114 1.29 -7.43 0.10
N GLY A 115 0.94 -7.68 1.36
CA GLY A 115 1.57 -7.01 2.49
C GLY A 115 3.01 -7.50 2.67
N ASP A 116 4.00 -6.66 2.43
CA ASP A 116 5.38 -7.02 2.70
C ASP A 116 5.71 -6.78 4.18
N VAL A 117 5.36 -7.78 4.99
CA VAL A 117 5.25 -7.75 6.46
C VAL A 117 6.47 -8.39 7.13
N LYS A 118 6.97 -9.51 6.61
CA LYS A 118 8.15 -10.27 7.10
C LYS A 118 8.12 -10.59 8.61
N ARG A 119 6.93 -10.68 9.22
CA ARG A 119 6.78 -11.06 10.62
C ARG A 119 6.96 -12.57 10.76
N ALA A 120 7.50 -12.97 11.90
CA ALA A 120 7.57 -14.36 12.33
C ALA A 120 7.81 -14.40 13.83
N ASP A 121 7.01 -15.21 14.53
CA ASP A 121 7.04 -15.38 15.97
C ASP A 121 6.43 -16.76 16.31
N ILE A 122 6.30 -17.10 17.59
CA ILE A 122 5.66 -18.35 18.02
C ILE A 122 4.18 -18.37 17.63
N GLY A 123 3.62 -19.58 17.49
CA GLY A 123 2.28 -19.78 16.91
C GLY A 123 1.14 -18.93 17.51
N ASN A 124 1.16 -18.63 18.81
CA ASN A 124 0.14 -17.75 19.40
C ASN A 124 0.26 -16.30 18.95
N THR A 125 1.49 -15.78 18.84
CA THR A 125 1.76 -14.41 18.35
C THR A 125 1.43 -14.29 16.86
N ASN A 126 1.75 -15.34 16.08
CA ASN A 126 1.42 -15.37 14.65
C ASN A 126 -0.08 -15.26 14.35
N LYS A 127 -0.97 -15.71 15.24
CA LYS A 127 -2.42 -15.47 15.09
C LYS A 127 -2.75 -13.98 15.06
N GLY A 128 -2.15 -13.20 15.95
CA GLY A 128 -2.31 -11.75 15.95
C GLY A 128 -1.77 -11.09 14.67
N TYR A 129 -0.68 -11.61 14.10
CA TYR A 129 -0.20 -11.15 12.80
C TYR A 129 -1.13 -11.53 11.65
N ALA A 130 -1.73 -12.71 11.67
CA ALA A 130 -2.72 -13.14 10.69
C ALA A 130 -4.00 -12.27 10.76
N GLU A 131 -4.54 -12.04 11.96
CA GLU A 131 -5.70 -11.14 12.17
C GLU A 131 -5.38 -9.72 11.70
N MET A 132 -4.19 -9.21 12.02
CA MET A 132 -3.74 -7.90 11.55
C MET A 132 -3.66 -7.85 10.00
N ALA A 133 -3.03 -8.85 9.38
CA ALA A 133 -2.81 -8.87 7.94
C ALA A 133 -4.09 -9.06 7.12
N PHE A 134 -4.89 -10.06 7.48
CA PHE A 134 -6.01 -10.53 6.68
C PHE A 134 -7.35 -9.95 7.13
N ASP A 135 -7.56 -9.71 8.43
CA ASP A 135 -8.84 -9.18 8.92
C ASP A 135 -8.82 -7.65 9.03
N ARG A 136 -7.75 -7.08 9.59
CA ARG A 136 -7.64 -5.63 9.78
C ARG A 136 -7.24 -4.91 8.50
N TYR A 137 -6.13 -5.32 7.87
CA TYR A 137 -5.69 -4.70 6.62
C TYR A 137 -6.38 -5.29 5.40
N GLY A 138 -6.71 -6.59 5.39
CA GLY A 138 -7.31 -7.23 4.22
C GLY A 138 -6.34 -7.39 3.06
N PHE A 139 -5.07 -7.67 3.35
CA PHE A 139 -4.12 -8.10 2.32
C PHE A 139 -4.56 -9.43 1.71
N ASP A 140 -4.28 -9.63 0.42
CA ASP A 140 -4.57 -10.90 -0.26
C ASP A 140 -3.47 -11.94 0.03
N ALA A 141 -2.25 -11.49 0.31
CA ALA A 141 -1.13 -12.32 0.75
C ALA A 141 -0.15 -11.49 1.59
N ILE A 142 0.74 -12.16 2.34
CA ILE A 142 1.84 -11.49 3.05
C ILE A 142 3.17 -12.18 2.83
N THR A 143 4.27 -11.45 3.03
CA THR A 143 5.59 -12.06 3.19
C THR A 143 5.79 -12.52 4.64
N VAL A 144 6.41 -13.68 4.80
CA VAL A 144 6.74 -14.29 6.11
C VAL A 144 8.24 -14.54 6.21
N ASN A 145 8.77 -14.60 7.44
CA ASN A 145 10.16 -14.96 7.69
C ASN A 145 10.25 -16.38 8.28
N PRO A 146 10.57 -17.42 7.50
CA PRO A 146 10.51 -18.81 7.97
C PRO A 146 11.69 -19.22 8.86
N TYR A 147 12.55 -18.29 9.30
CA TYR A 147 13.78 -18.60 10.05
C TYR A 147 13.55 -19.44 11.31
N PHE A 148 12.42 -19.26 12.00
CA PHE A 148 12.10 -19.98 13.23
C PHE A 148 11.47 -21.36 13.00
N GLY A 149 11.19 -21.74 11.75
CA GLY A 149 10.58 -23.02 11.40
C GLY A 149 9.29 -22.87 10.59
N HIS A 150 8.84 -23.96 9.98
CA HIS A 150 7.61 -23.97 9.17
C HIS A 150 6.35 -23.69 10.01
N ASP A 151 6.38 -23.97 11.30
CA ASP A 151 5.33 -23.63 12.26
C ASP A 151 5.17 -22.12 12.49
N THR A 152 6.15 -21.32 12.02
CA THR A 152 6.14 -19.86 12.10
C THR A 152 5.82 -19.15 10.79
N ALA A 153 5.67 -19.90 9.69
CA ALA A 153 5.45 -19.40 8.32
C ALA A 153 3.99 -19.56 7.85
#